data_AF-A0A672RSK6-F1
#
_entry.id   AF-A0A672RSK6-F1
#
_cell.length_a   1.000
_cell.length_b   1.000
_cell.length_c   1.000
_cell.angle_alpha   90.00
_cell.angle_beta   90.00
_cell.angle_gamma   90.00
#
_symmetry.space_group_name_H-M   'P 1'
#
loop_
_entity.id
_entity.type
_entity.pdbx_description
1 polymer ?
#
loop_
_entity_poly.entity_id
_entity_poly.type
_entity_poly.pdbx_seq_one_letter_code
_entity_poly.pdbx_strand_id
1 'polypeptide(L)'
;MFAWRAVCVMYSKYLPVHKYDHNCLYINHSIRIDQLFSPDSDGNKPKTVILSGDSGRGKSFTLQKIMLDWASGELYSENFDVVFLLKCDEVKCFSHQMSLDELLSWSYSITSYQISQILELTPEKVLILIDGIDEFSFDPHIQISSPTKSSQKALPMNILRSLLNGQILPESFLLVTTRSDAGTVMNLLKGPQRFTDIMGFSERGVQEFFQKFFQDEQLFRKTYESLTTNESLLTACSVPLLCWMVCFCLKKHYTDDDHVMRELKTTTSIYVQFVSTLLEHHDQSQSVLRSLGQLAEEGILDEEVLFDQKTVFKTGLDAESSLFLHDPDIQDLIRKRSLKFMHLSFQEFFMALYYMFLNEEESQRNIRDIFAAERVKGRLTNSIASVLLFLCGLSNEDTSSSLFEKHNWTVSYIIRKEMESTILTLQDEDNLFALQCLYELHDEEFVRRALGDRVSMNLSNVSLRSTDCWVLLYCLQCWPHIRYLNLMYCDLTAEKLKILQPALCMCETLRSVCLHGEQTQPKSFILSVQCCYQIFLFISVCFRLSLSSSEKNPSFPAVLNISLTCPQSEISSTDWTLFLQKLSKAGQFAEE
;
A
#
# COMPACT_ATOMS: atom_id res chain seq x y z
N MET A 1 -1.21 9.38 -20.01
CA MET A 1 -1.05 7.92 -19.79
C MET A 1 0.36 7.38 -20.11
N PHE A 2 1.19 8.06 -20.93
CA PHE A 2 2.51 7.56 -21.36
C PHE A 2 3.71 7.70 -20.38
N ALA A 3 3.53 8.22 -19.15
CA ALA A 3 4.66 8.44 -18.22
C ALA A 3 5.02 7.23 -17.32
N TRP A 4 4.22 6.16 -17.31
CA TRP A 4 4.28 5.10 -16.29
C TRP A 4 5.22 3.93 -16.63
N ARG A 5 6.31 4.18 -17.36
CA ARG A 5 7.33 3.16 -17.67
C ARG A 5 8.37 2.99 -16.53
N ALA A 6 8.05 3.32 -15.29
CA ALA A 6 8.95 3.12 -14.16
C ALA A 6 8.68 1.74 -13.55
N VAL A 7 9.74 1.00 -13.21
CA VAL A 7 9.65 -0.36 -12.69
C VAL A 7 9.34 -0.30 -11.19
N CYS A 8 8.32 -1.05 -10.76
CA CYS A 8 8.03 -1.23 -9.34
C CYS A 8 8.97 -2.31 -8.76
N VAL A 9 9.45 -2.09 -7.54
CA VAL A 9 10.19 -3.07 -6.74
C VAL A 9 9.21 -4.08 -6.16
N MET A 10 9.59 -5.36 -6.25
CA MET A 10 8.81 -6.47 -5.70
C MET A 10 9.68 -7.36 -4.82
N TYR A 11 9.11 -7.88 -3.75
CA TYR A 11 9.76 -8.85 -2.87
C TYR A 11 8.96 -10.13 -2.82
N SER A 12 9.61 -11.29 -2.95
CA SER A 12 8.91 -12.58 -2.89
C SER A 12 9.15 -13.35 -1.59
N LYS A 13 8.13 -14.10 -1.23
CA LYS A 13 8.11 -15.12 -0.19
C LYS A 13 7.50 -16.39 -0.79
N TYR A 14 8.20 -17.50 -0.64
CA TYR A 14 7.69 -18.81 -1.05
C TYR A 14 7.06 -19.54 0.13
N LEU A 15 5.88 -20.13 -0.07
CA LEU A 15 5.20 -20.94 0.94
C LEU A 15 4.95 -22.35 0.38
N PRO A 16 5.70 -23.37 0.84
CA PRO A 16 5.39 -24.74 0.46
C PRO A 16 4.05 -25.18 1.05
N VAL A 17 3.36 -26.06 0.32
CA VAL A 17 1.94 -26.50 0.47
C VAL A 17 1.52 -26.95 1.89
N HIS A 18 2.45 -27.08 2.85
CA HIS A 18 2.20 -27.62 4.19
C HIS A 18 2.83 -26.87 5.37
N LYS A 19 3.36 -25.65 5.21
CA LYS A 19 3.94 -24.90 6.35
C LYS A 19 3.51 -23.44 6.37
N TYR A 20 2.39 -23.17 7.05
CA TYR A 20 2.11 -21.85 7.58
C TYR A 20 2.53 -21.84 9.05
N ASP A 21 3.78 -21.44 9.29
CA ASP A 21 4.23 -21.13 10.64
C ASP A 21 4.31 -19.60 10.75
N HIS A 22 3.43 -19.03 11.59
CA HIS A 22 3.41 -17.60 11.91
C HIS A 22 4.72 -17.13 12.57
N ASN A 23 5.58 -18.06 13.01
CA ASN A 23 6.84 -17.76 13.71
C ASN A 23 8.10 -17.90 12.84
N CYS A 24 7.99 -18.25 11.55
CA CYS A 24 9.18 -18.33 10.70
C CYS A 24 9.57 -16.92 10.20
N LEU A 25 10.74 -16.47 10.63
CA LEU A 25 11.48 -15.34 10.06
C LEU A 25 11.89 -15.67 8.62
N TYR A 26 11.17 -15.16 7.63
CA TYR A 26 11.50 -15.34 6.22
C TYR A 26 12.34 -14.16 5.71
N ILE A 27 13.41 -14.47 4.99
CA ILE A 27 14.24 -13.47 4.31
C ILE A 27 13.47 -13.06 3.06
N ASN A 28 13.00 -11.81 3.01
CA ASN A 28 12.39 -11.24 1.82
C ASN A 28 13.50 -11.00 0.77
N HIS A 29 13.40 -11.65 -0.38
CA HIS A 29 14.31 -11.42 -1.50
C HIS A 29 13.61 -10.59 -2.57
N SER A 30 14.31 -9.58 -3.08
CA SER A 30 13.86 -8.82 -4.24
C SER A 30 13.70 -9.78 -5.42
N ILE A 31 12.57 -9.69 -6.12
CA ILE A 31 12.27 -10.53 -7.28
C ILE A 31 11.97 -9.64 -8.48
N ARG A 32 12.45 -10.03 -9.66
CA ARG A 32 12.11 -9.36 -10.91
C ARG A 32 10.84 -9.93 -11.52
N ILE A 33 10.18 -9.14 -12.37
CA ILE A 33 8.93 -9.55 -13.04
C ILE A 33 9.13 -10.81 -13.88
N ASP A 34 10.27 -10.99 -14.54
CA ASP A 34 10.60 -12.18 -15.35
C ASP A 34 10.84 -13.45 -14.53
N GLN A 35 11.02 -13.30 -13.21
CA GLN A 35 11.34 -14.40 -12.30
C GLN A 35 10.13 -14.91 -11.51
N LEU A 36 8.96 -14.28 -11.62
CA LEU A 36 7.78 -14.60 -10.79
C LEU A 36 7.39 -16.09 -10.88
N PHE A 37 7.53 -16.69 -12.05
CA PHE A 37 7.24 -18.11 -12.30
C PHE A 37 8.49 -19.02 -12.37
N SER A 38 9.67 -18.49 -12.06
CA SER A 38 10.91 -19.28 -12.02
C SER A 38 10.88 -20.26 -10.83
N PRO A 39 11.54 -21.43 -10.94
CA PRO A 39 11.67 -22.37 -9.82
C PRO A 39 12.30 -21.71 -8.58
N ASP A 40 11.91 -22.18 -7.40
CA ASP A 40 12.57 -21.80 -6.14
C ASP A 40 13.90 -22.56 -5.92
N SER A 41 14.53 -22.37 -4.76
CA SER A 41 15.76 -23.07 -4.36
C SER A 41 15.60 -24.59 -4.26
N ASP A 42 14.37 -25.07 -4.04
CA ASP A 42 14.03 -26.48 -3.93
C ASP A 42 13.61 -27.07 -5.31
N GLY A 43 13.66 -26.27 -6.38
CA GLY A 43 13.29 -26.66 -7.74
C GLY A 43 11.78 -26.67 -8.01
N ASN A 44 10.95 -26.24 -7.06
CA ASN A 44 9.50 -26.17 -7.25
C ASN A 44 9.14 -24.95 -8.11
N LYS A 45 8.40 -25.18 -9.19
CA LYS A 45 7.87 -24.12 -10.04
C LYS A 45 6.49 -23.68 -9.55
N PRO A 46 6.30 -22.43 -9.09
CA PRO A 46 4.99 -21.95 -8.68
C PRO A 46 4.06 -21.88 -9.90
N LYS A 47 2.86 -22.44 -9.77
CA LYS A 47 1.79 -22.29 -10.78
C LYS A 47 0.96 -21.05 -10.52
N THR A 48 0.82 -20.66 -9.26
CA THR A 48 0.10 -19.48 -8.84
C THR A 48 1.04 -18.51 -8.14
N VAL A 49 1.01 -17.25 -8.58
CA VAL A 49 1.68 -16.13 -7.94
C VAL A 49 0.62 -15.18 -7.42
N ILE A 50 0.72 -14.78 -6.15
CA ILE A 50 -0.07 -13.69 -5.58
C ILE A 50 0.81 -12.45 -5.50
N LEU A 51 0.35 -11.36 -6.10
CA LEU A 51 0.93 -10.04 -6.01
C LEU A 51 0.12 -9.16 -5.05
N SER A 52 0.57 -9.05 -3.81
CA SER A 52 -0.05 -8.21 -2.77
C SER A 52 0.53 -6.79 -2.77
N GLY A 53 -0.19 -5.86 -2.17
CA GLY A 53 0.33 -4.54 -1.83
C GLY A 53 -0.78 -3.49 -1.72
N ASP A 54 -0.47 -2.33 -1.14
CA ASP A 54 -1.48 -1.31 -0.87
C ASP A 54 -2.12 -0.71 -2.13
N SER A 55 -3.19 0.06 -1.89
CA SER A 55 -3.83 0.91 -2.88
C SER A 55 -2.79 1.82 -3.56
N GLY A 56 -2.84 1.94 -4.89
CA GLY A 56 -1.97 2.85 -5.64
C GLY A 56 -0.54 2.37 -5.92
N ARG A 57 -0.13 1.18 -5.44
CA ARG A 57 1.23 0.63 -5.66
C ARG A 57 1.53 0.10 -7.08
N GLY A 58 0.54 0.09 -7.96
CA GLY A 58 0.73 -0.31 -9.37
C GLY A 58 0.50 -1.80 -9.67
N LYS A 59 -0.27 -2.51 -8.83
CA LYS A 59 -0.65 -3.93 -9.07
C LYS A 59 -1.31 -4.14 -10.43
N SER A 60 -2.43 -3.46 -10.70
CA SER A 60 -3.17 -3.53 -11.97
C SER A 60 -2.32 -3.11 -13.17
N PHE A 61 -1.52 -2.04 -13.01
CA PHE A 61 -0.57 -1.61 -14.05
C PHE A 61 0.51 -2.65 -14.32
N THR A 62 0.98 -3.38 -13.30
CA THR A 62 1.96 -4.46 -13.47
C THR A 62 1.38 -5.58 -14.31
N LEU A 63 0.12 -5.98 -14.09
CA LEU A 63 -0.56 -6.98 -14.94
C LEU A 63 -0.68 -6.50 -16.38
N GLN A 64 -1.09 -5.25 -16.59
CA GLN A 64 -1.19 -4.66 -17.93
C GLN A 64 0.18 -4.58 -18.62
N LYS A 65 1.25 -4.25 -17.88
CA LYS A 65 2.62 -4.22 -18.39
C LYS A 65 3.10 -5.62 -18.77
N ILE A 66 2.83 -6.63 -17.95
CA ILE A 66 3.14 -8.03 -18.27
C ILE A 66 2.45 -8.44 -19.58
N MET A 67 1.18 -8.10 -19.74
CA MET A 67 0.43 -8.40 -20.96
C MET A 67 0.99 -7.67 -22.18
N LEU A 68 1.35 -6.38 -22.04
CA LEU A 68 1.97 -5.59 -23.11
C LEU A 68 3.32 -6.17 -23.54
N ASP A 69 4.17 -6.51 -22.58
CA ASP A 69 5.52 -7.03 -22.83
C ASP A 69 5.51 -8.44 -23.38
N TRP A 70 4.52 -9.24 -22.97
CA TRP A 70 4.27 -10.53 -23.61
C TRP A 70 3.82 -10.36 -25.05
N ALA A 71 2.89 -9.44 -25.33
CA ALA A 71 2.42 -9.17 -26.69
C ALA A 71 3.51 -8.59 -27.61
N SER A 72 4.50 -7.86 -27.06
CA SER A 72 5.66 -7.38 -27.80
C SER A 72 6.79 -8.42 -27.94
N GLY A 73 6.67 -9.57 -27.27
CA GLY A 73 7.67 -10.64 -27.27
C GLY A 73 8.82 -10.45 -26.28
N GLU A 74 8.78 -9.39 -25.46
CA GLU A 74 9.84 -9.01 -24.51
C GLU A 74 9.80 -9.82 -23.20
N LEU A 75 8.64 -10.33 -22.80
CA LEU A 75 8.45 -11.02 -21.52
C LEU A 75 7.61 -12.29 -21.69
N TYR A 76 8.07 -13.42 -21.13
CA TYR A 76 7.33 -14.68 -21.09
C TYR A 76 6.87 -15.27 -22.45
N SER A 77 7.35 -14.75 -23.57
CA SER A 77 6.98 -15.19 -24.92
C SER A 77 7.35 -16.65 -25.22
N GLU A 78 8.39 -17.18 -24.58
CA GLU A 78 8.75 -18.61 -24.66
C GLU A 78 7.96 -19.49 -23.67
N ASN A 79 7.42 -18.86 -22.61
CA ASN A 79 6.72 -19.55 -21.52
C ASN A 79 5.25 -19.77 -21.82
N PHE A 80 4.57 -18.77 -22.40
CA PHE A 80 3.13 -18.77 -22.59
C PHE A 80 2.75 -18.42 -24.03
N ASP A 81 1.86 -19.24 -24.60
CA ASP A 81 1.33 -19.03 -25.95
C ASP A 81 0.13 -18.07 -25.93
N VAL A 82 -0.56 -17.95 -24.79
CA VAL A 82 -1.70 -17.05 -24.58
C VAL A 82 -1.72 -16.49 -23.15
N VAL A 83 -2.01 -15.19 -23.04
CA VAL A 83 -2.21 -14.49 -21.77
C VAL A 83 -3.60 -13.86 -21.74
N PHE A 84 -4.38 -14.18 -20.70
CA PHE A 84 -5.69 -13.59 -20.44
C PHE A 84 -5.64 -12.67 -19.22
N LEU A 85 -6.41 -11.59 -19.21
CA LEU A 85 -6.58 -10.65 -18.11
C LEU A 85 -8.07 -10.60 -17.74
N LEU A 86 -8.37 -10.98 -16.51
CA LEU A 86 -9.69 -10.89 -15.91
C LEU A 86 -9.65 -9.84 -14.80
N LYS A 87 -10.47 -8.80 -14.90
CA LYS A 87 -10.63 -7.83 -13.83
C LYS A 87 -11.86 -8.17 -12.98
N CYS A 88 -11.68 -8.30 -11.67
CA CYS A 88 -12.74 -8.79 -10.80
C CYS A 88 -13.95 -7.85 -10.73
N ASP A 89 -13.74 -6.54 -10.80
CA ASP A 89 -14.82 -5.54 -10.92
C ASP A 89 -15.70 -5.78 -12.15
N GLU A 90 -15.11 -6.04 -13.31
CA GLU A 90 -15.85 -6.36 -14.54
C GLU A 90 -16.56 -7.72 -14.43
N VAL A 91 -15.91 -8.72 -13.83
CA VAL A 91 -16.49 -10.07 -13.70
C VAL A 91 -17.73 -10.08 -12.80
N LYS A 92 -17.77 -9.24 -11.76
CA LYS A 92 -18.94 -9.10 -10.88
C LYS A 92 -20.20 -8.65 -11.60
N CYS A 93 -20.07 -7.88 -12.68
CA CYS A 93 -21.23 -7.35 -13.43
C CYS A 93 -22.02 -8.46 -14.15
N PHE A 94 -21.43 -9.63 -14.36
CA PHE A 94 -22.10 -10.75 -15.03
C PHE A 94 -23.02 -11.52 -14.06
N SER A 95 -24.32 -11.31 -14.22
CA SER A 95 -25.37 -11.98 -13.42
C SER A 95 -25.86 -13.30 -14.02
N HIS A 96 -25.51 -13.62 -15.27
CA HIS A 96 -25.93 -14.84 -15.94
C HIS A 96 -24.87 -15.93 -15.91
N GLN A 97 -25.31 -17.20 -15.91
CA GLN A 97 -24.41 -18.34 -15.99
C GLN A 97 -23.71 -18.39 -17.35
N MET A 98 -22.41 -18.66 -17.32
CA MET A 98 -21.56 -18.83 -18.51
C MET A 98 -20.45 -19.84 -18.25
N SER A 99 -19.77 -20.30 -19.29
CA SER A 99 -18.57 -21.13 -19.16
C SER A 99 -17.32 -20.27 -18.97
N LEU A 100 -16.19 -20.88 -18.57
CA LEU A 100 -14.90 -20.18 -18.52
C LEU A 100 -14.48 -19.73 -19.93
N ASP A 101 -14.77 -20.52 -20.96
CA ASP A 101 -14.45 -20.17 -22.34
C ASP A 101 -15.25 -18.95 -22.81
N GLU A 102 -16.53 -18.86 -22.41
CA GLU A 102 -17.38 -17.68 -22.64
C GLU A 102 -16.84 -16.46 -21.89
N LEU A 103 -16.45 -16.62 -20.61
CA LEU A 103 -15.89 -15.55 -19.79
C LEU A 103 -14.58 -15.00 -20.38
N LEU A 104 -13.65 -15.88 -20.75
CA LEU A 104 -12.37 -15.50 -21.36
C LEU A 104 -12.54 -14.94 -22.78
N SER A 105 -13.60 -15.30 -23.51
CA SER A 105 -13.87 -14.72 -24.83
C SER A 105 -14.42 -13.29 -24.75
N TRP A 106 -14.91 -12.87 -23.58
CA TRP A 106 -15.63 -11.61 -23.47
C TRP A 106 -14.75 -10.37 -23.67
N SER A 107 -13.54 -10.41 -23.14
CA SER A 107 -12.58 -9.30 -23.21
C SER A 107 -11.67 -9.35 -24.44
N TYR A 108 -11.87 -10.32 -25.35
CA TYR A 108 -10.96 -10.59 -26.46
C TYR A 108 -11.72 -10.82 -27.77
N SER A 109 -11.07 -10.51 -28.90
CA SER A 109 -11.61 -10.78 -30.24
C SER A 109 -11.60 -12.27 -30.62
N ILE A 110 -11.23 -13.16 -29.70
CA ILE A 110 -11.12 -14.61 -29.90
C ILE A 110 -12.44 -15.27 -29.51
N THR A 111 -12.95 -16.17 -30.36
CA THR A 111 -14.21 -16.88 -30.07
C THR A 111 -14.06 -17.88 -28.93
N SER A 112 -15.12 -18.12 -28.16
CA SER A 112 -15.12 -19.12 -27.07
C SER A 112 -14.72 -20.52 -27.54
N TYR A 113 -15.04 -20.90 -28.78
CA TYR A 113 -14.61 -22.16 -29.38
C TYR A 113 -13.09 -22.24 -29.62
N GLN A 114 -12.47 -21.16 -30.07
CA GLN A 114 -11.01 -21.12 -30.24
C GLN A 114 -10.32 -21.16 -28.87
N ILE A 115 -10.87 -20.47 -27.87
CA ILE A 115 -10.37 -20.52 -26.50
C ILE A 115 -10.46 -21.94 -25.95
N SER A 116 -11.61 -22.61 -26.10
CA SER A 116 -11.76 -23.99 -25.62
C SER A 116 -10.73 -24.93 -26.23
N GLN A 117 -10.41 -24.78 -27.52
CA GLN A 117 -9.35 -25.56 -28.16
C GLN A 117 -7.97 -25.30 -27.55
N ILE A 118 -7.61 -24.03 -27.30
CA ILE A 118 -6.33 -23.67 -26.67
C ILE A 118 -6.24 -24.26 -25.26
N LEU A 119 -7.31 -24.12 -24.48
CA LEU A 119 -7.38 -24.60 -23.10
C LEU A 119 -7.32 -26.14 -23.00
N GLU A 120 -7.83 -26.86 -24.00
CA GLU A 120 -7.78 -28.32 -24.06
C GLU A 120 -6.43 -28.85 -24.56
N LEU A 121 -5.79 -28.15 -25.51
CA LEU A 121 -4.57 -28.63 -26.19
C LEU A 121 -3.29 -28.30 -25.41
N THR A 122 -3.18 -27.08 -24.87
CA THR A 122 -1.94 -26.57 -24.26
C THR A 122 -2.20 -25.77 -22.98
N PRO A 123 -2.92 -26.34 -21.98
CA PRO A 123 -3.26 -25.61 -20.74
C PRO A 123 -2.02 -25.12 -19.97
N GLU A 124 -0.89 -25.82 -20.05
CA GLU A 124 0.37 -25.46 -19.39
C GLU A 124 1.08 -24.24 -20.02
N LYS A 125 0.63 -23.80 -21.20
CA LYS A 125 1.10 -22.63 -21.93
C LYS A 125 0.17 -21.43 -21.78
N VAL A 126 -0.81 -21.51 -20.87
CA VAL A 126 -1.79 -20.45 -20.62
C VAL A 126 -1.46 -19.74 -19.31
N LEU A 127 -1.41 -18.41 -19.36
CA LEU A 127 -1.34 -17.54 -18.18
C LEU A 127 -2.64 -16.74 -18.03
N ILE A 128 -3.25 -16.80 -16.85
CA ILE A 128 -4.43 -16.00 -16.51
C ILE A 128 -4.04 -15.01 -15.42
N LEU A 129 -4.11 -13.72 -15.76
CA LEU A 129 -3.93 -12.59 -14.87
C LEU A 129 -5.28 -12.24 -14.25
N ILE A 130 -5.35 -12.14 -12.93
CA ILE A 130 -6.58 -11.83 -12.18
C ILE A 130 -6.33 -10.55 -11.37
N ASP A 131 -7.04 -9.48 -11.72
CA ASP A 131 -6.89 -8.15 -11.13
C ASP A 131 -7.95 -7.88 -10.03
N GLY A 132 -7.51 -7.55 -8.81
CA GLY A 132 -8.37 -7.06 -7.73
C GLY A 132 -9.18 -8.12 -6.97
N ILE A 133 -8.60 -9.26 -6.59
CA ILE A 133 -9.37 -10.33 -5.91
C ILE A 133 -9.87 -9.93 -4.52
N ASP A 134 -9.28 -8.91 -3.89
CA ASP A 134 -9.74 -8.36 -2.60
C ASP A 134 -11.10 -7.69 -2.67
N GLU A 135 -11.56 -7.32 -3.86
CA GLU A 135 -12.92 -6.87 -4.08
C GLU A 135 -13.93 -8.03 -3.92
N PHE A 136 -13.46 -9.27 -3.76
CA PHE A 136 -14.30 -10.45 -3.68
C PHE A 136 -14.45 -10.95 -2.24
N SER A 137 -15.68 -10.94 -1.72
CA SER A 137 -16.03 -11.65 -0.48
C SER A 137 -16.31 -13.13 -0.77
N PHE A 138 -15.33 -13.98 -0.45
CA PHE A 138 -15.54 -15.43 -0.48
C PHE A 138 -16.22 -15.84 0.81
N ASP A 139 -17.53 -16.14 0.78
CA ASP A 139 -18.15 -16.86 1.89
C ASP A 139 -17.66 -18.33 1.86
N PRO A 140 -16.84 -18.75 2.84
CA PRO A 140 -16.31 -20.11 2.90
C PRO A 140 -17.36 -21.14 3.33
N HIS A 141 -18.50 -20.70 3.89
CA HIS A 141 -19.57 -21.57 4.39
C HIS A 141 -20.59 -21.95 3.31
N ILE A 142 -20.60 -21.28 2.16
CA ILE A 142 -21.47 -21.64 1.05
C ILE A 142 -20.80 -22.72 0.20
N GLN A 143 -21.22 -23.97 0.39
CA GLN A 143 -20.93 -25.06 -0.54
C GLN A 143 -21.70 -24.86 -1.84
N ILE A 144 -21.12 -24.11 -2.77
CA ILE A 144 -21.67 -23.94 -4.11
C ILE A 144 -21.18 -25.08 -5.00
N SER A 145 -22.06 -25.63 -5.86
CA SER A 145 -21.68 -26.53 -6.93
C SER A 145 -20.61 -25.86 -7.81
N SER A 146 -19.37 -26.28 -7.64
CA SER A 146 -18.22 -25.65 -8.29
C SER A 146 -17.94 -26.36 -9.61
N PRO A 147 -17.85 -25.64 -10.74
CA PRO A 147 -17.50 -26.25 -12.01
C PRO A 147 -16.12 -26.92 -11.95
N THR A 148 -15.98 -28.02 -12.69
CA THR A 148 -14.77 -28.88 -12.76
C THR A 148 -14.18 -28.94 -14.16
N LYS A 149 -14.86 -28.33 -15.14
CA LYS A 149 -14.41 -28.21 -16.53
C LYS A 149 -14.66 -26.79 -17.02
N SER A 150 -13.82 -26.30 -17.92
CA SER A 150 -13.95 -24.94 -18.48
C SER A 150 -15.29 -24.72 -19.18
N SER A 151 -15.83 -25.76 -19.83
CA SER A 151 -17.10 -25.73 -20.56
C SER A 151 -18.36 -25.79 -19.69
N GLN A 152 -18.25 -26.07 -18.39
CA GLN A 152 -19.40 -26.10 -17.49
C GLN A 152 -19.88 -24.70 -17.17
N LYS A 153 -21.19 -24.45 -17.34
CA LYS A 153 -21.78 -23.16 -17.03
C LYS A 153 -21.98 -22.99 -15.53
N ALA A 154 -21.55 -21.84 -15.01
CA ALA A 154 -21.78 -21.41 -13.64
C ALA A 154 -21.82 -19.88 -13.58
N LEU A 155 -22.16 -19.31 -12.43
CA LEU A 155 -21.95 -17.88 -12.21
C LEU A 155 -20.44 -17.58 -12.32
N PRO A 156 -20.02 -16.48 -12.97
CA PRO A 156 -18.60 -16.16 -13.17
C PRO A 156 -17.77 -16.13 -11.89
N MET A 157 -18.39 -15.71 -10.80
CA MET A 157 -17.80 -15.73 -9.46
C MET A 157 -17.43 -17.14 -8.98
N ASN A 158 -18.25 -18.15 -9.32
CA ASN A 158 -17.96 -19.56 -9.00
C ASN A 158 -16.89 -20.14 -9.94
N ILE A 159 -16.82 -19.65 -11.18
CA ILE A 159 -15.77 -20.03 -12.14
C ILE A 159 -14.41 -19.54 -11.63
N LEU A 160 -14.31 -18.25 -11.25
CA LEU A 160 -13.09 -17.69 -10.66
C LEU A 160 -12.67 -18.47 -9.41
N ARG A 161 -13.60 -18.77 -8.50
CA ARG A 161 -13.33 -19.62 -7.33
C ARG A 161 -12.77 -20.99 -7.72
N SER A 162 -13.36 -21.64 -8.71
CA SER A 162 -12.93 -22.97 -9.16
C SER A 162 -11.57 -22.94 -9.85
N LEU A 163 -11.27 -21.85 -10.57
CA LEU A 163 -9.95 -21.61 -11.18
C LEU A 163 -8.87 -21.41 -10.10
N LEU A 164 -9.13 -20.54 -9.12
CA LEU A 164 -8.22 -20.28 -7.99
C LEU A 164 -7.96 -21.56 -7.17
N ASN A 165 -9.00 -22.37 -6.95
CA ASN A 165 -8.90 -23.65 -6.25
C ASN A 165 -8.19 -24.75 -7.08
N GLY A 166 -7.82 -24.48 -8.34
CA GLY A 166 -7.26 -25.47 -9.26
C GLY A 166 -8.22 -26.59 -9.65
N GLN A 167 -9.54 -26.39 -9.49
CA GLN A 167 -10.56 -27.35 -9.92
C GLN A 167 -10.78 -27.29 -11.44
N ILE A 168 -10.48 -26.15 -12.05
CA ILE A 168 -10.49 -25.92 -13.50
C ILE A 168 -9.08 -25.49 -13.91
N LEU A 169 -8.59 -26.01 -15.04
CA LEU A 169 -7.26 -25.70 -15.60
C LEU A 169 -6.10 -25.79 -14.59
N PRO A 170 -5.93 -26.91 -13.85
CA PRO A 170 -4.87 -27.04 -12.84
C PRO A 170 -3.45 -26.89 -13.40
N GLU A 171 -3.26 -27.13 -14.70
CA GLU A 171 -1.96 -27.02 -15.37
C GLU A 171 -1.60 -25.58 -15.78
N SER A 172 -2.59 -24.67 -15.82
CA SER A 172 -2.39 -23.27 -16.19
C SER A 172 -1.66 -22.47 -15.11
N PHE A 173 -1.15 -21.30 -15.49
CA PHE A 173 -0.49 -20.39 -14.58
C PHE A 173 -1.41 -19.23 -14.22
N LEU A 174 -1.38 -18.82 -12.95
CA LEU A 174 -2.19 -17.74 -12.42
C LEU A 174 -1.29 -16.66 -11.81
N LEU A 175 -1.57 -15.39 -12.12
CA LEU A 175 -1.03 -14.24 -11.39
C LEU A 175 -2.20 -13.41 -10.84
N VAL A 176 -2.37 -13.40 -9.53
CA VAL A 176 -3.52 -12.81 -8.84
C VAL A 176 -3.07 -11.60 -8.04
N THR A 177 -3.77 -10.47 -8.16
CA THR A 177 -3.47 -9.28 -7.34
C THR A 177 -4.45 -9.12 -6.19
N THR A 178 -3.97 -8.61 -5.05
CA THR A 178 -4.79 -8.35 -3.86
C THR A 178 -4.27 -7.17 -3.03
N ARG A 179 -5.15 -6.43 -2.34
CA ARG A 179 -4.76 -5.39 -1.35
C ARG A 179 -4.45 -5.93 0.05
N SER A 180 -5.09 -7.01 0.46
CA SER A 180 -5.02 -7.54 1.83
C SER A 180 -3.81 -8.45 2.03
N ASP A 181 -3.50 -8.76 3.30
CA ASP A 181 -2.62 -9.88 3.62
C ASP A 181 -3.11 -11.11 2.87
N ALA A 182 -2.21 -11.65 2.06
CA ALA A 182 -2.46 -12.75 1.15
C ALA A 182 -2.99 -14.00 1.88
N GLY A 183 -2.90 -14.05 3.22
CA GLY A 183 -3.56 -15.02 4.10
C GLY A 183 -5.05 -15.24 3.84
N THR A 184 -5.82 -14.22 3.39
CA THR A 184 -7.25 -14.46 3.06
C THR A 184 -7.39 -15.26 1.76
N VAL A 185 -6.52 -15.00 0.77
CA VAL A 185 -6.52 -15.68 -0.53
C VAL A 185 -5.90 -17.08 -0.43
N MET A 186 -4.97 -17.29 0.53
CA MET A 186 -4.34 -18.57 0.81
C MET A 186 -5.32 -19.73 0.99
N ASN A 187 -6.43 -19.50 1.68
CA ASN A 187 -7.42 -20.54 1.96
C ASN A 187 -8.14 -21.05 0.71
N LEU A 188 -8.08 -20.28 -0.39
CA LEU A 188 -8.71 -20.60 -1.66
C LEU A 188 -7.73 -21.39 -2.55
N LEU A 189 -6.46 -21.03 -2.53
CA LEU A 189 -5.49 -21.58 -3.48
C LEU A 189 -5.03 -22.99 -3.12
N LYS A 190 -4.87 -23.83 -4.15
CA LYS A 190 -4.24 -25.16 -4.03
C LYS A 190 -2.92 -25.23 -4.80
N GLY A 191 -1.96 -25.98 -4.27
CA GLY A 191 -0.67 -26.24 -4.91
C GLY A 191 0.46 -25.26 -4.53
N PRO A 192 1.66 -25.41 -5.13
CA PRO A 192 2.81 -24.54 -4.89
C PRO A 192 2.51 -23.08 -5.26
N GLN A 193 2.68 -22.19 -4.30
CA GLN A 193 2.33 -20.77 -4.44
C GLN A 193 3.52 -19.87 -4.12
N ARG A 194 3.63 -18.78 -4.86
CA ARG A 194 4.55 -17.68 -4.55
C ARG A 194 3.78 -16.45 -4.15
N PHE A 195 4.17 -15.87 -3.02
CA PHE A 195 3.67 -14.60 -2.54
C PHE A 195 4.67 -13.53 -2.90
N THR A 196 4.21 -12.43 -3.45
CA THR A 196 5.05 -11.33 -3.87
C THR A 196 4.39 -10.05 -3.41
N ASP A 197 5.10 -9.23 -2.64
CA ASP A 197 4.63 -7.92 -2.24
C ASP A 197 5.23 -6.86 -3.17
N ILE A 198 4.37 -6.03 -3.74
CA ILE A 198 4.78 -4.89 -4.58
C ILE A 198 4.98 -3.66 -3.69
N MET A 199 6.22 -3.17 -3.64
CA MET A 199 6.58 -2.02 -2.79
C MET A 199 6.38 -0.69 -3.50
N GLY A 200 6.13 -0.66 -4.81
CA GLY A 200 6.07 0.57 -5.61
C GLY A 200 7.46 0.96 -6.14
N PHE A 201 7.72 2.24 -6.36
CA PHE A 201 8.99 2.71 -6.92
C PHE A 201 10.13 2.66 -5.90
N SER A 202 11.32 2.28 -6.38
CA SER A 202 12.57 2.64 -5.70
C SER A 202 12.82 4.14 -5.81
N GLU A 203 13.76 4.68 -5.06
CA GLU A 203 14.18 6.10 -5.19
C GLU A 203 14.59 6.43 -6.63
N ARG A 204 15.32 5.52 -7.29
CA ARG A 204 15.63 5.61 -8.73
C ARG A 204 14.37 5.57 -9.60
N GLY A 205 13.42 4.70 -9.28
CA GLY A 205 12.14 4.64 -9.97
C GLY A 205 11.35 5.96 -9.88
N VAL A 206 11.38 6.62 -8.71
CA VAL A 206 10.79 7.97 -8.52
C VAL A 206 11.51 8.99 -9.41
N GLN A 207 12.84 8.99 -9.42
CA GLN A 207 13.63 9.87 -10.28
C GLN A 207 13.29 9.70 -11.77
N GLU A 208 13.27 8.46 -12.25
CA GLU A 208 12.94 8.14 -13.65
C GLU A 208 11.50 8.55 -14.00
N PHE A 209 10.56 8.40 -13.06
CA PHE A 209 9.18 8.85 -13.24
C PHE A 209 9.11 10.37 -13.36
N PHE A 210 9.75 11.10 -12.45
CA PHE A 210 9.83 12.57 -12.47
C PHE A 210 10.40 13.05 -13.81
N GLN A 211 11.52 12.49 -14.26
CA GLN A 211 12.15 12.85 -15.53
C GLN A 211 11.20 12.62 -16.72
N LYS A 212 10.52 11.46 -16.78
CA LYS A 212 9.55 11.13 -17.84
C LYS A 212 8.31 12.02 -17.81
N PHE A 213 7.86 12.44 -16.62
CA PHE A 213 6.66 13.25 -16.44
C PHE A 213 6.86 14.71 -16.85
N PHE A 214 7.97 15.32 -16.42
CA PHE A 214 8.23 16.74 -16.68
C PHE A 214 8.74 16.99 -18.09
N GLN A 215 9.55 16.08 -18.67
CA GLN A 215 10.16 16.15 -20.00
C GLN A 215 11.11 17.35 -20.25
N ASP A 216 10.94 18.44 -19.49
CA ASP A 216 11.85 19.57 -19.38
C ASP A 216 12.90 19.30 -18.30
N GLU A 217 14.17 19.30 -18.71
CA GLU A 217 15.31 18.96 -17.85
C GLU A 217 15.52 19.97 -16.69
N GLN A 218 15.24 21.26 -16.92
CA GLN A 218 15.39 22.29 -15.87
C GLN A 218 14.28 22.16 -14.84
N LEU A 219 13.05 21.97 -15.30
CA LEU A 219 11.88 21.77 -14.45
C LEU A 219 12.00 20.48 -13.63
N PHE A 220 12.46 19.40 -14.26
CA PHE A 220 12.76 18.14 -13.58
C PHE A 220 13.78 18.34 -12.46
N ARG A 221 14.94 18.95 -12.74
CA ARG A 221 15.99 19.14 -11.73
C ARG A 221 15.49 19.95 -10.55
N LYS A 222 14.87 21.10 -10.82
CA LYS A 222 14.34 21.99 -9.76
C LYS A 222 13.32 21.27 -8.87
N THR A 223 12.34 20.61 -9.47
CA THR A 223 11.26 19.95 -8.71
C THR A 223 11.74 18.70 -7.98
N TYR A 224 12.64 17.91 -8.58
CA TYR A 224 13.21 16.72 -7.95
C TYR A 224 14.18 17.09 -6.82
N GLU A 225 15.03 18.11 -6.98
CA GLU A 225 15.88 18.64 -5.90
C GLU A 225 15.02 19.06 -4.70
N SER A 226 13.94 19.81 -4.93
CA SER A 226 13.00 20.18 -3.86
C SER A 226 12.39 18.95 -3.18
N LEU A 227 11.94 17.94 -3.94
CA LEU A 227 11.43 16.68 -3.37
C LEU A 227 12.46 15.97 -2.49
N THR A 228 13.72 15.89 -2.92
CA THR A 228 14.78 15.19 -2.16
C THR A 228 15.11 15.86 -0.83
N THR A 229 14.79 17.14 -0.65
CA THR A 229 14.93 17.81 0.65
C THR A 229 13.87 17.36 1.66
N ASN A 230 12.74 16.82 1.20
CA ASN A 230 11.66 16.29 2.03
C ASN A 230 11.66 14.74 1.94
N GLU A 231 12.51 14.09 2.75
CA GLU A 231 12.68 12.62 2.72
C GLU A 231 11.37 11.85 2.98
N SER A 232 10.45 12.39 3.80
CA SER A 232 9.13 11.79 4.02
C SER A 232 8.25 11.81 2.77
N LEU A 233 8.21 12.94 2.06
CA LEU A 233 7.45 13.06 0.82
C LEU A 233 8.08 12.24 -0.31
N LEU A 234 9.41 12.19 -0.40
CA LEU A 234 10.13 11.28 -1.30
C LEU A 234 9.75 9.82 -1.02
N THR A 235 9.67 9.43 0.26
CA THR A 235 9.23 8.09 0.67
C THR A 235 7.76 7.85 0.29
N ALA A 236 6.88 8.84 0.43
CA ALA A 236 5.49 8.75 -0.01
C ALA A 236 5.38 8.57 -1.54
N CYS A 237 6.24 9.24 -2.31
CA CYS A 237 6.37 9.07 -3.76
C CYS A 237 6.86 7.68 -4.20
N SER A 238 7.29 6.81 -3.28
CA SER A 238 7.44 5.38 -3.60
C SER A 238 6.10 4.75 -4.02
N VAL A 239 4.96 5.30 -3.58
CA VAL A 239 3.64 4.91 -4.09
C VAL A 239 3.42 5.60 -5.44
N PRO A 240 3.35 4.86 -6.56
CA PRO A 240 3.25 5.45 -7.90
C PRO A 240 2.08 6.43 -8.08
N LEU A 241 0.92 6.14 -7.48
CA LEU A 241 -0.23 7.05 -7.50
C LEU A 241 0.08 8.41 -6.85
N LEU A 242 0.68 8.39 -5.65
CA LEU A 242 1.06 9.61 -4.94
C LEU A 242 2.15 10.37 -5.69
N CYS A 243 3.14 9.65 -6.23
CA CYS A 243 4.19 10.23 -7.07
C CYS A 243 3.59 11.04 -8.23
N TRP A 244 2.60 10.47 -8.92
CA TRP A 244 1.90 11.14 -10.01
C TRP A 244 1.12 12.37 -9.55
N MET A 245 0.41 12.29 -8.43
CA MET A 245 -0.33 13.44 -7.86
C MET A 245 0.61 14.57 -7.46
N VAL A 246 1.74 14.25 -6.82
CA VAL A 246 2.78 15.24 -6.45
C VAL A 246 3.35 15.90 -7.69
N CYS A 247 3.78 15.12 -8.70
CA CYS A 247 4.26 15.69 -9.97
C CYS A 247 3.21 16.59 -10.63
N PHE A 248 1.93 16.20 -10.60
CA PHE A 248 0.84 17.00 -11.16
C PHE A 248 0.68 18.34 -10.43
N CYS A 249 0.67 18.34 -9.10
CA CYS A 249 0.54 19.56 -8.28
C CYS A 249 1.71 20.52 -8.54
N LEU A 250 2.96 20.00 -8.50
CA LEU A 250 4.16 20.80 -8.76
C LEU A 250 4.19 21.38 -10.18
N LYS A 251 3.75 20.60 -11.17
CA LYS A 251 3.68 21.10 -12.55
C LYS A 251 2.69 22.25 -12.72
N LYS A 252 1.61 22.25 -11.94
CA LYS A 252 0.59 23.31 -11.98
C LYS A 252 1.02 24.56 -11.21
N HIS A 253 1.72 24.39 -10.10
CA HIS A 253 2.15 25.46 -9.19
C HIS A 253 3.63 25.81 -9.26
N TYR A 254 4.22 25.76 -10.47
CA TYR A 254 5.66 25.91 -10.69
C TYR A 254 6.31 27.15 -10.06
N THR A 255 5.56 28.24 -9.87
CA THR A 255 6.05 29.48 -9.26
C THR A 255 6.07 29.46 -7.73
N ASP A 256 5.43 28.46 -7.11
CA ASP A 256 5.23 28.35 -5.66
C ASP A 256 5.52 26.94 -5.11
N ASP A 257 6.46 26.22 -5.76
CA ASP A 257 6.84 24.84 -5.40
C ASP A 257 7.16 24.70 -3.90
N ASP A 258 7.82 25.69 -3.31
CA ASP A 258 8.21 25.70 -1.90
C ASP A 258 7.02 25.75 -0.93
N HIS A 259 5.90 26.37 -1.32
CA HIS A 259 4.67 26.36 -0.52
C HIS A 259 4.00 25.00 -0.59
N VAL A 260 3.77 24.49 -1.81
CA VAL A 260 3.15 23.19 -2.05
C VAL A 260 3.90 22.09 -1.29
N MET A 261 5.23 22.05 -1.37
CA MET A 261 6.02 21.02 -0.67
C MET A 261 5.90 21.05 0.86
N ARG A 262 5.58 22.20 1.47
CA ARG A 262 5.38 22.31 2.94
C ARG A 262 4.01 21.82 3.38
N GLU A 263 3.01 21.89 2.51
CA GLU A 263 1.65 21.44 2.79
C GLU A 263 1.52 19.92 2.66
N LEU A 264 2.32 19.29 1.79
CA LEU A 264 2.29 17.85 1.51
C LEU A 264 2.98 17.00 2.59
N LYS A 265 2.40 16.95 3.79
CA LYS A 265 2.93 16.20 4.95
C LYS A 265 2.38 14.78 5.07
N THR A 266 1.11 14.59 4.70
CA THR A 266 0.35 13.35 4.88
C THR A 266 -0.25 12.87 3.56
N THR A 267 -0.72 11.62 3.51
CA THR A 267 -1.41 11.12 2.31
C THR A 267 -2.63 11.99 2.03
N THR A 268 -3.42 12.30 3.05
CA THR A 268 -4.62 13.14 2.91
C THR A 268 -4.28 14.53 2.35
N SER A 269 -3.20 15.17 2.81
CA SER A 269 -2.78 16.48 2.27
C SER A 269 -2.46 16.42 0.77
N ILE A 270 -1.89 15.31 0.27
CA ILE A 270 -1.65 15.10 -1.17
C ILE A 270 -2.96 15.00 -1.94
N TYR A 271 -3.96 14.28 -1.41
CA TYR A 271 -5.29 14.22 -2.03
C TYR A 271 -6.01 15.56 -2.02
N VAL A 272 -6.01 16.26 -0.88
CA VAL A 272 -6.62 17.58 -0.74
C VAL A 272 -6.01 18.55 -1.75
N GLN A 273 -4.68 18.63 -1.82
CA GLN A 273 -4.01 19.54 -2.74
C GLN A 273 -4.25 19.18 -4.21
N PHE A 274 -4.23 17.89 -4.54
CA PHE A 274 -4.50 17.42 -5.90
C PHE A 274 -5.92 17.75 -6.35
N VAL A 275 -6.92 17.48 -5.50
CA VAL A 275 -8.33 17.79 -5.79
C VAL A 275 -8.56 19.30 -5.86
N SER A 276 -7.96 20.07 -4.96
CA SER A 276 -8.05 21.54 -4.99
C SER A 276 -7.49 22.10 -6.30
N THR A 277 -6.32 21.59 -6.72
CA THR A 277 -5.64 21.98 -7.97
C THR A 277 -6.48 21.63 -9.21
N LEU A 278 -7.10 20.45 -9.26
CA LEU A 278 -7.99 20.07 -10.35
C LEU A 278 -9.22 20.96 -10.44
N LEU A 279 -9.72 21.45 -9.30
CA LEU A 279 -10.93 22.26 -9.21
C LEU A 279 -10.68 23.78 -9.28
N GLU A 280 -9.45 24.24 -9.51
CA GLU A 280 -9.09 25.67 -9.58
C GLU A 280 -9.99 26.53 -10.47
N HIS A 281 -10.47 25.97 -11.58
CA HIS A 281 -11.22 26.70 -12.60
C HIS A 281 -12.68 26.19 -12.73
N HIS A 282 -13.19 25.52 -11.71
CA HIS A 282 -14.53 24.92 -11.73
C HIS A 282 -15.52 25.68 -10.82
N ASP A 283 -16.39 26.47 -11.45
CA ASP A 283 -17.39 27.33 -10.78
C ASP A 283 -18.48 26.54 -10.00
N GLN A 284 -18.64 25.24 -10.25
CA GLN A 284 -19.63 24.34 -9.61
C GLN A 284 -18.98 23.22 -8.78
N SER A 285 -17.77 23.45 -8.29
CA SER A 285 -16.96 22.48 -7.56
C SER A 285 -17.66 21.89 -6.33
N GLN A 286 -18.42 22.66 -5.56
CA GLN A 286 -19.14 22.13 -4.38
C GLN A 286 -20.20 21.08 -4.72
N SER A 287 -21.06 21.35 -5.70
CA SER A 287 -22.11 20.40 -6.10
C SER A 287 -21.49 19.13 -6.67
N VAL A 288 -20.43 19.27 -7.47
CA VAL A 288 -19.68 18.13 -8.02
C VAL A 288 -19.08 17.28 -6.90
N LEU A 289 -18.40 17.90 -5.92
CA LEU A 289 -17.82 17.19 -4.78
C LEU A 289 -18.87 16.45 -3.95
N ARG A 290 -20.04 17.06 -3.73
CA ARG A 290 -21.13 16.42 -3.00
C ARG A 290 -21.67 15.20 -3.74
N SER A 291 -21.89 15.32 -5.05
CA SER A 291 -22.41 14.22 -5.86
C SER A 291 -21.39 13.08 -6.01
N LEU A 292 -20.10 13.39 -6.15
CA LEU A 292 -19.02 12.39 -6.13
C LEU A 292 -18.97 11.69 -4.77
N GLY A 293 -19.15 12.44 -3.69
CA GLY A 293 -19.21 11.93 -2.33
C GLY A 293 -20.37 10.95 -2.09
N GLN A 294 -21.57 11.29 -2.56
CA GLN A 294 -22.74 10.41 -2.51
C GLN A 294 -22.54 9.12 -3.30
N LEU A 295 -22.04 9.24 -4.53
CA LEU A 295 -21.73 8.08 -5.37
C LEU A 295 -20.67 7.19 -4.72
N ALA A 296 -19.66 7.81 -4.09
CA ALA A 296 -18.61 7.09 -3.40
C ALA A 296 -19.10 6.35 -2.15
N GLU A 297 -19.95 6.98 -1.33
CA GLU A 297 -20.57 6.32 -0.18
C GLU A 297 -21.38 5.09 -0.61
N GLU A 298 -22.29 5.25 -1.59
CA GLU A 298 -23.10 4.14 -2.12
C GLU A 298 -22.19 2.99 -2.59
N GLY A 299 -21.16 3.30 -3.39
CA GLY A 299 -20.26 2.28 -3.89
C GLY A 299 -19.42 1.59 -2.82
N ILE A 300 -18.92 2.30 -1.81
CA ILE A 300 -18.11 1.68 -0.74
C ILE A 300 -18.98 0.80 0.16
N LEU A 301 -20.20 1.24 0.50
CA LEU A 301 -21.11 0.47 1.35
C LEU A 301 -21.67 -0.76 0.64
N ASP A 302 -21.93 -0.67 -0.67
CA ASP A 302 -22.45 -1.77 -1.49
C ASP A 302 -21.34 -2.66 -2.11
N GLU A 303 -20.06 -2.38 -1.83
CA GLU A 303 -18.89 -3.07 -2.41
C GLU A 303 -18.86 -3.00 -3.97
N GLU A 304 -19.36 -1.90 -4.52
CA GLU A 304 -19.50 -1.56 -5.93
C GLU A 304 -18.43 -0.54 -6.39
N VAL A 305 -17.81 -0.84 -7.53
CA VAL A 305 -16.73 -0.03 -8.13
C VAL A 305 -17.13 0.50 -9.51
N LEU A 306 -18.09 -0.15 -10.17
CA LEU A 306 -18.60 0.22 -11.49
C LEU A 306 -20.02 0.77 -11.36
N PHE A 307 -20.23 2.00 -11.80
CA PHE A 307 -21.50 2.71 -11.68
C PHE A 307 -22.17 2.85 -13.03
N ASP A 308 -23.46 2.49 -13.12
CA ASP A 308 -24.18 2.75 -14.36
C ASP A 308 -24.39 4.27 -14.60
N GLN A 309 -24.36 4.71 -15.86
CA GLN A 309 -24.53 6.12 -16.19
C GLN A 309 -25.82 6.74 -15.66
N LYS A 310 -26.88 5.94 -15.45
CA LYS A 310 -28.16 6.45 -14.92
C LYS A 310 -28.05 6.75 -13.44
N THR A 311 -27.36 5.91 -12.67
CA THR A 311 -27.04 6.13 -11.26
C THR A 311 -26.19 7.38 -11.11
N VAL A 312 -25.14 7.54 -11.93
CA VAL A 312 -24.33 8.75 -11.93
C VAL A 312 -25.17 9.99 -12.26
N PHE A 313 -26.02 9.93 -13.30
CA PHE A 313 -26.90 11.05 -13.64
C PHE A 313 -27.89 11.42 -12.52
N LYS A 314 -28.40 10.45 -11.74
CA LYS A 314 -29.29 10.74 -10.60
C LYS A 314 -28.61 11.57 -9.50
N THR A 315 -27.29 11.47 -9.35
CA THR A 315 -26.53 12.31 -8.41
C THR A 315 -26.40 13.77 -8.89
N GLY A 316 -26.80 14.06 -10.14
CA GLY A 316 -26.64 15.38 -10.75
C GLY A 316 -25.26 15.61 -11.41
N LEU A 317 -24.41 14.57 -11.47
CA LEU A 317 -23.14 14.63 -12.19
C LEU A 317 -23.35 14.46 -13.70
N ASP A 318 -22.67 15.31 -14.46
CA ASP A 318 -22.43 15.04 -15.86
C ASP A 318 -21.20 14.14 -15.99
N ALA A 319 -21.46 12.90 -16.41
CA ALA A 319 -20.45 11.86 -16.58
C ALA A 319 -19.34 12.23 -17.58
N GLU A 320 -19.67 12.98 -18.63
CA GLU A 320 -18.73 13.27 -19.72
C GLU A 320 -17.76 14.41 -19.35
N SER A 321 -18.11 15.23 -18.36
CA SER A 321 -17.29 16.35 -17.87
C SER A 321 -16.63 16.11 -16.51
N SER A 322 -16.90 14.97 -15.87
CA SER A 322 -16.31 14.63 -14.57
C SER A 322 -14.82 14.31 -14.71
N LEU A 323 -13.97 15.06 -14.00
CA LEU A 323 -12.53 14.85 -13.98
C LEU A 323 -12.09 13.58 -13.22
N PHE A 324 -12.98 13.04 -12.39
CA PHE A 324 -12.68 11.97 -11.45
C PHE A 324 -13.29 10.62 -11.83
N LEU A 325 -14.19 10.61 -12.82
CA LEU A 325 -14.82 9.41 -13.37
C LEU A 325 -14.30 9.17 -14.78
N HIS A 326 -14.15 7.90 -15.16
CA HIS A 326 -13.81 7.52 -16.52
C HIS A 326 -14.62 6.31 -16.97
N ASP A 327 -14.85 6.20 -18.27
CA ASP A 327 -15.34 4.98 -18.92
C ASP A 327 -14.12 4.07 -19.15
N PRO A 328 -14.10 2.84 -18.63
CA PRO A 328 -12.97 1.92 -18.79
C PRO A 328 -12.74 1.40 -20.23
N ASP A 329 -13.35 2.01 -21.26
CA ASP A 329 -13.25 1.64 -22.68
C ASP A 329 -13.58 0.16 -22.93
N ILE A 330 -14.58 -0.37 -22.20
CA ILE A 330 -15.01 -1.75 -22.36
C ILE A 330 -16.07 -1.79 -23.44
N GLN A 331 -15.67 -2.19 -24.64
CA GLN A 331 -16.48 -2.12 -25.86
C GLN A 331 -17.85 -2.82 -25.80
N ASP A 332 -18.15 -3.66 -24.80
CA ASP A 332 -19.40 -4.43 -24.79
C ASP A 332 -19.98 -4.82 -23.41
N LEU A 333 -19.55 -4.26 -22.27
CA LEU A 333 -19.90 -4.73 -20.91
C LEU A 333 -21.37 -4.49 -20.48
N ILE A 334 -22.38 -4.99 -21.21
CA ILE A 334 -23.82 -5.00 -20.84
C ILE A 334 -24.59 -3.74 -21.28
N ARG A 335 -24.53 -3.28 -22.54
CA ARG A 335 -25.50 -2.28 -23.11
C ARG A 335 -25.72 -0.97 -22.30
N LYS A 336 -24.93 -0.71 -21.26
CA LYS A 336 -25.02 0.38 -20.29
C LYS A 336 -23.59 0.81 -20.00
N ARG A 337 -23.20 1.95 -20.54
CA ARG A 337 -21.93 2.60 -20.22
C ARG A 337 -21.79 2.68 -18.70
N SER A 338 -20.73 2.10 -18.17
CA SER A 338 -20.44 2.08 -16.74
C SER A 338 -19.22 2.94 -16.48
N LEU A 339 -19.23 3.68 -15.38
CA LEU A 339 -18.19 4.63 -15.01
C LEU A 339 -17.50 4.14 -13.76
N LYS A 340 -16.20 4.41 -13.68
CA LYS A 340 -15.38 4.10 -12.50
C LYS A 340 -14.63 5.34 -12.06
N PHE A 341 -14.42 5.50 -10.76
CA PHE A 341 -13.45 6.48 -10.26
C PHE A 341 -12.08 6.20 -10.88
N MET A 342 -11.30 7.25 -11.17
CA MET A 342 -9.96 7.13 -11.73
C MET A 342 -9.05 6.15 -10.96
N HIS A 343 -9.28 6.01 -9.65
CA HIS A 343 -8.73 4.94 -8.82
C HIS A 343 -9.60 4.76 -7.56
N LEU A 344 -9.66 3.55 -6.99
CA LEU A 344 -10.51 3.23 -5.81
C LEU A 344 -10.24 4.14 -4.61
N SER A 345 -8.99 4.57 -4.41
CA SER A 345 -8.65 5.55 -3.36
C SER A 345 -9.37 6.89 -3.50
N PHE A 346 -9.76 7.31 -4.70
CA PHE A 346 -10.55 8.52 -4.87
C PHE A 346 -11.99 8.30 -4.40
N GLN A 347 -12.55 7.11 -4.64
CA GLN A 347 -13.83 6.74 -4.07
C GLN A 347 -13.76 6.77 -2.53
N GLU A 348 -12.73 6.16 -1.93
CA GLU A 348 -12.49 6.21 -0.47
C GLU A 348 -12.36 7.66 0.04
N PHE A 349 -11.57 8.49 -0.66
CA PHE A 349 -11.39 9.91 -0.32
C PHE A 349 -12.69 10.71 -0.42
N PHE A 350 -13.47 10.53 -1.50
CA PHE A 350 -14.71 11.28 -1.70
C PHE A 350 -15.79 10.88 -0.70
N MET A 351 -15.85 9.62 -0.27
CA MET A 351 -16.71 9.21 0.84
C MET A 351 -16.32 9.91 2.14
N ALA A 352 -15.03 9.92 2.49
CA ALA A 352 -14.54 10.64 3.68
C ALA A 352 -14.89 12.14 3.61
N LEU A 353 -14.65 12.75 2.46
CA LEU A 353 -14.96 14.16 2.20
C LEU A 353 -16.47 14.44 2.29
N TYR A 354 -17.31 13.53 1.79
CA TYR A 354 -18.77 13.61 1.91
C TYR A 354 -19.21 13.67 3.37
N TYR A 355 -18.61 12.85 4.23
CA TYR A 355 -18.95 12.83 5.66
C TYR A 355 -18.56 14.13 6.35
N MET A 356 -17.55 14.84 5.86
CA MET A 356 -17.23 16.19 6.35
C MET A 356 -18.28 17.24 5.95
N PHE A 357 -19.11 16.99 4.93
CA PHE A 357 -20.11 17.94 4.42
C PHE A 357 -21.53 17.71 4.93
N LEU A 358 -21.80 16.53 5.49
CA LEU A 358 -23.09 16.22 6.07
C LEU A 358 -23.36 17.12 7.28
N ASN A 359 -24.64 17.20 7.69
CA ASN A 359 -24.93 17.82 8.98
C ASN A 359 -24.24 17.03 10.10
N GLU A 360 -23.88 17.73 11.19
CA GLU A 360 -23.01 17.15 12.22
C GLU A 360 -23.58 15.86 12.84
N GLU A 361 -24.90 15.79 13.05
CA GLU A 361 -25.56 14.61 13.60
C GLU A 361 -25.52 13.41 12.63
N GLU A 362 -25.69 13.66 11.33
CA GLU A 362 -25.63 12.63 10.29
C GLU A 362 -24.21 12.15 10.07
N SER A 363 -23.23 13.05 10.00
CA SER A 363 -21.82 12.70 9.90
C SER A 363 -21.37 11.82 11.07
N GLN A 364 -21.68 12.25 12.31
CA GLN A 364 -21.33 11.49 13.50
C GLN A 364 -21.97 10.10 13.52
N ARG A 365 -23.25 10.00 13.12
CA ARG A 365 -23.96 8.72 13.03
C ARG A 365 -23.30 7.80 12.01
N ASN A 366 -23.04 8.30 10.81
CA ASN A 366 -22.48 7.50 9.73
C ASN A 366 -21.08 6.99 10.09
N ILE A 367 -20.21 7.83 10.69
CA ILE A 367 -18.88 7.42 11.17
C ILE A 367 -18.99 6.29 12.21
N ARG A 368 -19.93 6.40 13.16
CA ARG A 368 -20.15 5.35 14.17
C ARG A 368 -20.67 4.07 13.55
N ASP A 369 -21.59 4.17 12.61
CA ASP A 369 -22.22 3.01 11.96
C ASP A 369 -21.19 2.23 11.13
N ILE A 370 -20.35 2.91 10.35
CA ILE A 370 -19.26 2.24 9.60
C ILE A 370 -18.27 1.58 10.56
N PHE A 371 -17.88 2.27 11.64
CA PHE A 371 -16.91 1.72 12.59
C PHE A 371 -17.49 0.51 13.36
N ALA A 372 -18.77 0.58 13.75
CA ALA A 372 -19.46 -0.52 14.40
C ALA A 372 -19.64 -1.73 13.47
N ALA A 373 -19.99 -1.51 12.20
CA ALA A 373 -20.14 -2.57 11.21
C ALA A 373 -18.84 -3.37 11.02
N GLU A 374 -17.70 -2.68 10.98
CA GLU A 374 -16.39 -3.32 10.81
C GLU A 374 -15.95 -4.12 12.04
N ARG A 375 -16.32 -3.67 13.25
CA ARG A 375 -16.13 -4.46 14.48
C ARG A 375 -16.95 -5.75 14.47
N VAL A 376 -18.18 -5.72 13.95
CA VAL A 376 -19.01 -6.93 13.80
C VAL A 376 -18.36 -7.91 12.83
N LYS A 377 -17.72 -7.41 11.75
CA LYS A 377 -16.93 -8.24 10.82
C LYS A 377 -15.65 -8.80 11.46
N GLY A 378 -15.24 -8.30 12.61
CA GLY A 378 -14.03 -8.71 13.33
C GLY A 378 -12.73 -8.30 12.66
N ARG A 379 -12.78 -7.50 11.60
CA ARG A 379 -11.63 -6.93 10.90
C ARG A 379 -12.06 -5.67 10.14
N LEU A 380 -11.15 -4.70 10.08
CA LEU A 380 -11.32 -3.52 9.25
C LEU A 380 -11.01 -3.88 7.79
N THR A 381 -11.99 -3.70 6.92
CA THR A 381 -11.84 -3.79 5.47
C THR A 381 -10.91 -2.69 4.98
N ASN A 382 -10.14 -2.99 3.93
CA ASN A 382 -9.14 -2.06 3.38
C ASN A 382 -9.76 -0.72 2.98
N SER A 383 -10.99 -0.73 2.46
CA SER A 383 -11.69 0.48 2.03
C SER A 383 -12.10 1.36 3.20
N ILE A 384 -12.69 0.78 4.26
CA ILE A 384 -13.08 1.57 5.44
C ILE A 384 -11.84 2.05 6.21
N ALA A 385 -10.76 1.27 6.24
CA ALA A 385 -9.48 1.72 6.77
C ALA A 385 -8.97 2.99 6.07
N SER A 386 -8.97 3.00 4.73
CA SER A 386 -8.63 4.20 3.96
C SER A 386 -9.56 5.38 4.26
N VAL A 387 -10.88 5.15 4.33
CA VAL A 387 -11.87 6.21 4.64
C VAL A 387 -11.59 6.83 6.01
N LEU A 388 -11.29 6.01 7.03
CA LEU A 388 -10.95 6.50 8.37
C LEU A 388 -9.64 7.30 8.38
N LEU A 389 -8.62 6.89 7.62
CA LEU A 389 -7.38 7.65 7.47
C LEU A 389 -7.64 9.02 6.83
N PHE A 390 -8.44 9.07 5.76
CA PHE A 390 -8.83 10.33 5.13
C PHE A 390 -9.66 11.21 6.06
N LEU A 391 -10.61 10.65 6.83
CA LEU A 391 -11.36 11.40 7.84
C LEU A 391 -10.45 12.00 8.92
N CYS A 392 -9.42 11.26 9.36
CA CYS A 392 -8.42 11.80 10.31
C CYS A 392 -7.70 13.01 9.70
N GLY A 393 -7.19 12.90 8.49
CA GLY A 393 -6.49 14.00 7.83
C GLY A 393 -7.38 15.21 7.52
N LEU A 394 -8.62 14.97 7.08
CA LEU A 394 -9.60 16.03 6.82
C LEU A 394 -10.09 16.71 8.11
N SER A 395 -9.94 16.06 9.26
CA SER A 395 -10.25 16.65 10.59
C SER A 395 -9.17 17.60 11.11
N ASN A 396 -8.06 17.75 10.37
CA ASN A 396 -7.05 18.77 10.60
C ASN A 396 -7.33 20.00 9.71
N GLU A 397 -7.47 21.16 10.34
CA GLU A 397 -7.78 22.42 9.64
C GLU A 397 -6.66 22.84 8.68
N ASP A 398 -5.38 22.69 9.08
CA ASP A 398 -4.24 23.02 8.22
C ASP A 398 -4.24 22.13 6.96
N THR A 399 -4.46 20.82 7.13
CA THR A 399 -4.50 19.85 6.03
C THR A 399 -5.63 20.10 5.05
N SER A 400 -6.81 20.52 5.54
CA SER A 400 -8.02 20.71 4.73
C SER A 400 -8.18 22.13 4.18
N SER A 401 -7.43 23.10 4.70
CA SER A 401 -7.52 24.53 4.40
C SER A 401 -7.63 24.86 2.90
N SER A 402 -6.71 24.32 2.07
CA SER A 402 -6.63 24.66 0.63
C SER A 402 -7.88 24.25 -0.16
N LEU A 403 -8.63 23.27 0.32
CA LEU A 403 -9.91 22.87 -0.26
C LEU A 403 -11.10 23.50 0.47
N PHE A 404 -11.05 23.61 1.80
CA PHE A 404 -12.20 24.02 2.61
C PHE A 404 -12.42 25.53 2.56
N GLU A 405 -11.36 26.33 2.65
CA GLU A 405 -11.46 27.80 2.61
C GLU A 405 -12.05 28.28 1.28
N LYS A 406 -11.61 27.68 0.17
CA LYS A 406 -12.13 27.96 -1.17
C LYS A 406 -13.65 27.75 -1.30
N HIS A 407 -14.19 26.88 -0.47
CA HIS A 407 -15.60 26.52 -0.46
C HIS A 407 -16.34 27.04 0.79
N ASN A 408 -15.73 27.90 1.62
CA ASN A 408 -16.29 28.37 2.88
C ASN A 408 -16.75 27.24 3.82
N TRP A 409 -15.98 26.13 3.84
CA TRP A 409 -16.20 25.02 4.75
C TRP A 409 -15.30 25.12 5.98
N THR A 410 -15.74 24.54 7.07
CA THR A 410 -15.00 24.49 8.34
C THR A 410 -15.04 23.07 8.88
N VAL A 411 -13.95 22.63 9.49
CA VAL A 411 -13.92 21.35 10.18
C VAL A 411 -14.88 21.41 11.38
N SER A 412 -15.89 20.53 11.41
CA SER A 412 -16.79 20.45 12.55
C SER A 412 -16.05 19.94 13.78
N TYR A 413 -16.22 20.65 14.89
CA TYR A 413 -15.71 20.22 16.20
C TYR A 413 -16.27 18.84 16.62
N ILE A 414 -17.53 18.55 16.28
CA ILE A 414 -18.19 17.27 16.64
C ILE A 414 -17.53 16.12 15.88
N ILE A 415 -17.34 16.27 14.57
CA ILE A 415 -16.69 15.25 13.72
C ILE A 415 -15.26 15.01 14.22
N ARG A 416 -14.53 16.09 14.48
CA ARG A 416 -13.17 16.00 15.02
C ARG A 416 -13.14 15.23 16.34
N LYS A 417 -14.05 15.51 17.28
CA LYS A 417 -14.13 14.78 18.55
C LYS A 417 -14.49 13.30 18.37
N GLU A 418 -15.34 12.98 17.40
CA GLU A 418 -15.65 11.60 17.05
C GLU A 418 -14.42 10.85 16.52
N MET A 419 -13.63 11.50 15.66
CA MET A 419 -12.37 10.93 15.16
C MET A 419 -11.35 10.73 16.27
N GLU A 420 -11.16 11.72 17.15
CA GLU A 420 -10.32 11.60 18.34
C GLU A 420 -10.72 10.39 19.20
N SER A 421 -12.03 10.20 19.45
CA SER A 421 -12.55 9.06 20.20
C SER A 421 -12.31 7.72 19.49
N THR A 422 -12.50 7.69 18.17
CA THR A 422 -12.27 6.48 17.35
C THR A 422 -10.80 6.05 17.43
N ILE A 423 -9.86 6.99 17.31
CA ILE A 423 -8.41 6.74 17.41
C ILE A 423 -8.06 6.12 18.77
N LEU A 424 -8.58 6.69 19.87
CA LEU A 424 -8.32 6.16 21.21
C LEU A 424 -8.80 4.72 21.36
N THR A 425 -9.90 4.36 20.71
CA THR A 425 -10.41 2.99 20.78
C THR A 425 -9.60 2.02 19.89
N LEU A 426 -9.10 2.50 18.75
CA LEU A 426 -8.23 1.73 17.85
C LEU A 426 -6.89 1.36 18.50
N GLN A 427 -6.36 2.17 19.41
CA GLN A 427 -5.09 1.88 20.09
C GLN A 427 -5.09 0.55 20.86
N ASP A 428 -6.27 0.07 21.27
CA ASP A 428 -6.39 -1.19 22.01
C ASP A 428 -6.62 -2.38 21.07
N GLU A 429 -7.00 -2.13 19.81
CA GLU A 429 -7.30 -3.15 18.79
C GLU A 429 -6.16 -3.32 17.77
N ASP A 430 -5.64 -2.22 17.23
CA ASP A 430 -4.55 -2.17 16.25
C ASP A 430 -3.66 -0.93 16.48
N ASN A 431 -2.53 -1.15 17.16
CA ASN A 431 -1.59 -0.07 17.47
C ASN A 431 -0.99 0.59 16.23
N LEU A 432 -0.71 -0.16 15.16
CA LEU A 432 -0.09 0.44 13.97
C LEU A 432 -1.11 1.32 13.24
N PHE A 433 -2.33 0.83 13.06
CA PHE A 433 -3.38 1.60 12.40
C PHE A 433 -3.75 2.86 13.20
N ALA A 434 -3.81 2.78 14.54
CA ALA A 434 -4.03 3.94 15.38
C ALA A 434 -2.92 5.01 15.22
N LEU A 435 -1.65 4.59 15.09
CA LEU A 435 -0.54 5.51 14.80
C LEU A 435 -0.65 6.14 13.42
N GLN A 436 -1.11 5.39 12.41
CA GLN A 436 -1.36 5.94 11.07
C GLN A 436 -2.47 7.00 11.11
N CYS A 437 -3.55 6.77 11.85
CA CYS A 437 -4.60 7.77 12.07
C CYS A 437 -4.06 9.03 12.78
N LEU A 438 -3.22 8.86 13.81
CA LEU A 438 -2.56 9.96 14.50
C LEU A 438 -1.65 10.77 13.57
N TYR A 439 -0.90 10.09 12.70
CA TYR A 439 -0.06 10.73 11.69
C TYR A 439 -0.86 11.51 10.65
N GLU A 440 -1.97 10.94 10.14
CA GLU A 440 -2.85 11.63 9.20
C GLU A 440 -3.54 12.85 9.84
N LEU A 441 -4.03 12.73 11.09
CA LEU A 441 -4.58 13.85 11.85
C LEU A 441 -3.53 14.95 12.10
N HIS A 442 -2.25 14.57 12.19
CA HIS A 442 -1.10 15.48 12.21
C HIS A 442 -1.18 16.61 13.26
N ASP A 443 -1.77 16.32 14.43
CA ASP A 443 -1.88 17.25 15.55
C ASP A 443 -1.00 16.78 16.71
N GLU A 444 0.15 17.43 16.90
CA GLU A 444 1.12 17.06 17.94
C GLU A 444 0.55 17.14 19.37
N GLU A 445 -0.39 18.05 19.63
CA GLU A 445 -1.01 18.18 20.94
C GLU A 445 -1.94 16.99 21.21
N PHE A 446 -2.77 16.63 20.22
CA PHE A 446 -3.62 15.45 20.32
C PHE A 446 -2.79 14.16 20.37
N VAL A 447 -1.74 14.03 19.57
CA VAL A 447 -0.85 12.86 19.58
C VAL A 447 -0.26 12.65 20.97
N ARG A 448 0.27 13.70 21.59
CA ARG A 448 0.80 13.64 22.96
C ARG A 448 -0.26 13.21 23.96
N ARG A 449 -1.49 13.73 23.84
CA ARG A 449 -2.62 13.37 24.71
C ARG A 449 -3.08 11.93 24.52
N ALA A 450 -3.14 11.46 23.27
CA ALA A 450 -3.60 10.13 22.91
C ALA A 450 -2.59 9.03 23.28
N LEU A 451 -1.28 9.30 23.15
CA LEU A 451 -0.24 8.39 23.61
C LEU A 451 -0.12 8.41 25.15
N GLY A 452 -0.45 9.55 25.77
CA GLY A 452 -0.61 9.69 27.22
C GLY A 452 0.64 9.29 28.00
N ASP A 453 0.42 8.67 29.16
CA ASP A 453 1.48 8.18 30.06
C ASP A 453 1.94 6.75 29.72
N ARG A 454 1.54 6.21 28.56
CA ARG A 454 1.97 4.87 28.15
C ARG A 454 3.50 4.86 28.09
N VAL A 455 4.12 3.88 28.76
CA VAL A 455 5.59 3.76 28.82
C VAL A 455 6.14 2.72 27.85
N SER A 456 5.25 1.95 27.19
CA SER A 456 5.64 0.84 26.33
C SER A 456 4.76 0.73 25.09
N MET A 457 5.39 0.37 23.97
CA MET A 457 4.73 0.00 22.72
C MET A 457 5.25 -1.33 22.21
N ASN A 458 4.33 -2.19 21.75
CA ASN A 458 4.69 -3.47 21.15
C ASN A 458 4.16 -3.56 19.72
N LEU A 459 5.09 -3.64 18.77
CA LEU A 459 4.84 -3.86 17.34
C LEU A 459 5.59 -5.11 16.85
N SER A 460 5.88 -6.07 17.74
CA SER A 460 6.54 -7.30 17.31
C SER A 460 5.72 -8.07 16.29
N ASN A 461 6.40 -8.70 15.32
CA ASN A 461 5.79 -9.41 14.18
C ASN A 461 4.96 -8.52 13.23
N VAL A 462 5.08 -7.19 13.32
CA VAL A 462 4.45 -6.27 12.38
C VAL A 462 5.41 -6.00 11.22
N SER A 463 4.93 -6.17 10.00
CA SER A 463 5.67 -5.75 8.80
C SER A 463 5.55 -4.22 8.67
N LEU A 464 6.66 -3.51 8.81
CA LEU A 464 6.70 -2.05 8.79
C LEU A 464 7.21 -1.57 7.45
N ARG A 465 6.42 -0.85 6.67
CA ARG A 465 6.89 -0.19 5.44
C ARG A 465 7.73 1.04 5.79
N SER A 466 8.46 1.57 4.81
CA SER A 466 9.23 2.82 5.01
C SER A 466 8.33 3.99 5.38
N THR A 467 7.11 4.05 4.85
CA THR A 467 6.08 5.04 5.26
C THR A 467 5.64 4.85 6.71
N ASP A 468 5.49 3.60 7.17
CA ASP A 468 5.14 3.31 8.58
C ASP A 468 6.28 3.74 9.54
N CYS A 469 7.53 3.73 9.07
CA CYS A 469 8.67 4.23 9.84
C CYS A 469 8.60 5.74 10.06
N TRP A 470 8.12 6.51 9.08
CA TRP A 470 7.87 7.95 9.25
C TRP A 470 6.70 8.23 10.20
N VAL A 471 5.62 7.43 10.11
CA VAL A 471 4.50 7.45 11.05
C VAL A 471 4.99 7.22 12.49
N LEU A 472 5.80 6.19 12.68
CA LEU A 472 6.41 5.86 13.98
C LEU A 472 7.31 6.98 14.48
N LEU A 473 8.21 7.50 13.63
CA LEU A 473 9.09 8.61 13.98
C LEU A 473 8.32 9.82 14.49
N TYR A 474 7.31 10.26 13.73
CA TYR A 474 6.46 11.40 14.09
C TYR A 474 5.77 11.20 15.44
N CYS A 475 5.13 10.04 15.64
CA CYS A 475 4.42 9.73 16.88
C CYS A 475 5.38 9.65 18.07
N LEU A 476 6.55 9.03 17.90
CA LEU A 476 7.56 8.91 18.94
C LEU A 476 8.13 10.29 19.32
N GLN A 477 8.26 11.23 18.37
CA GLN A 477 8.73 12.60 18.67
C GLN A 477 7.74 13.37 19.55
N CYS A 478 6.46 13.01 19.46
CA CYS A 478 5.41 13.55 20.30
C CYS A 478 5.25 12.80 21.64
N TRP A 479 6.04 11.74 21.89
CA TRP A 479 5.85 10.83 23.01
C TRP A 479 6.94 10.97 24.09
N PRO A 480 6.76 11.87 25.07
CA PRO A 480 7.81 12.21 26.04
C PRO A 480 8.12 11.11 27.07
N HIS A 481 7.28 10.09 27.19
CA HIS A 481 7.33 9.10 28.27
C HIS A 481 7.60 7.68 27.80
N ILE A 482 7.87 7.46 26.51
CA ILE A 482 8.17 6.12 26.01
C ILE A 482 9.50 5.61 26.59
N ARG A 483 9.45 4.45 27.23
CA ARG A 483 10.62 3.77 27.77
C ARG A 483 10.94 2.50 27.00
N TYR A 484 9.92 1.78 26.54
CA TYR A 484 10.07 0.48 25.93
C TYR A 484 9.41 0.41 24.55
N LEU A 485 10.19 0.13 23.51
CA LEU A 485 9.68 -0.13 22.16
C LEU A 485 10.10 -1.53 21.70
N ASN A 486 9.12 -2.36 21.35
CA ASN A 486 9.38 -3.71 20.85
C ASN A 486 9.07 -3.81 19.36
N LEU A 487 10.12 -3.94 18.55
CA LEU A 487 10.11 -4.15 17.10
C LEU A 487 10.70 -5.52 16.73
N MET A 488 10.62 -6.50 17.63
CA MET A 488 11.14 -7.85 17.37
C MET A 488 10.40 -8.47 16.19
N TYR A 489 11.16 -9.09 15.27
CA TYR A 489 10.61 -9.74 14.07
C TYR A 489 9.88 -8.78 13.11
N CYS A 490 10.08 -7.47 13.23
CA CYS A 490 9.77 -6.53 12.17
C CYS A 490 10.79 -6.68 11.02
N ASP A 491 10.36 -6.46 9.79
CA ASP A 491 11.18 -6.50 8.57
C ASP A 491 12.06 -5.23 8.42
N LEU A 492 12.85 -4.93 9.46
CA LEU A 492 13.69 -3.72 9.52
C LEU A 492 14.92 -3.84 8.62
N THR A 493 14.95 -3.03 7.55
CA THR A 493 16.12 -2.84 6.68
C THR A 493 17.00 -1.68 7.16
N ALA A 494 18.21 -1.55 6.61
CA ALA A 494 19.09 -0.42 6.93
C ALA A 494 18.44 0.94 6.64
N GLU A 495 17.66 1.04 5.56
CA GLU A 495 16.90 2.25 5.20
C GLU A 495 15.83 2.59 6.23
N LYS A 496 15.04 1.59 6.66
CA LYS A 496 14.01 1.77 7.71
C LYS A 496 14.63 2.21 9.04
N LEU A 497 15.80 1.67 9.39
CA LEU A 497 16.53 2.07 10.59
C LEU A 497 17.10 3.49 10.48
N LYS A 498 17.53 3.93 9.28
CA LYS A 498 17.96 5.32 9.04
C LYS A 498 16.81 6.29 9.34
N ILE A 499 15.60 5.98 8.87
CA ILE A 499 14.39 6.79 9.17
C ILE A 499 14.14 6.82 10.68
N LEU A 500 14.16 5.67 11.34
CA LEU A 500 13.84 5.59 12.77
C LEU A 500 14.94 6.12 13.70
N GLN A 501 16.17 6.30 13.21
CA GLN A 501 17.34 6.69 14.00
C GLN A 501 17.09 7.84 14.99
N PRO A 502 16.42 8.95 14.61
CA PRO A 502 16.18 10.05 15.55
C PRO A 502 15.26 9.63 16.71
N ALA A 503 14.32 8.71 16.46
CA ALA A 503 13.41 8.21 17.48
C ALA A 503 13.97 7.09 18.35
N LEU A 504 14.90 6.29 17.84
CA LEU A 504 15.54 5.25 18.65
C LEU A 504 16.32 5.83 19.84
N CYS A 505 16.78 7.08 19.73
CA CYS A 505 17.47 7.80 20.80
C CYS A 505 16.53 8.25 21.95
N MET A 506 15.21 8.18 21.76
CA MET A 506 14.23 8.62 22.76
C MET A 506 13.78 7.50 23.71
N CYS A 507 14.04 6.24 23.38
CA CYS A 507 13.62 5.08 24.18
C CYS A 507 14.71 4.62 25.16
N GLU A 508 14.34 4.26 26.40
CA GLU A 508 15.27 3.65 27.37
C GLU A 508 15.65 2.21 26.98
N THR A 509 14.73 1.47 26.37
CA THR A 509 14.92 0.08 25.96
C THR A 509 14.27 -0.17 24.60
N LEU A 510 15.06 -0.63 23.64
CA LEU A 510 14.61 -1.06 22.32
C LEU A 510 14.89 -2.56 22.13
N ARG A 511 13.87 -3.31 21.72
CA ARG A 511 14.04 -4.71 21.27
C ARG A 511 13.81 -4.79 19.78
N SER A 512 14.81 -5.26 19.03
CA SER A 512 14.67 -5.51 17.60
C SER A 512 15.55 -6.68 17.15
N VAL A 513 15.20 -7.31 16.03
CA VAL A 513 16.05 -8.27 15.33
C VAL A 513 16.35 -7.68 13.96
N CYS A 514 17.63 -7.49 13.62
CA CYS A 514 18.02 -7.07 12.28
C CYS A 514 18.49 -8.31 11.50
N LEU A 515 17.83 -8.61 10.39
CA LEU A 515 18.29 -9.63 9.46
C LEU A 515 19.35 -8.99 8.54
N HIS A 516 20.59 -9.46 8.64
CA HIS A 516 21.62 -9.13 7.66
C HIS A 516 21.54 -10.14 6.50
N GLY A 517 21.66 -9.62 5.27
CA GLY A 517 21.69 -10.43 4.05
C GLY A 517 22.71 -11.58 4.11
N GLU A 518 22.28 -12.69 3.50
CA GLU A 518 23.03 -13.91 3.14
C GLU A 518 23.70 -14.77 4.23
N GLN A 519 23.67 -14.42 5.52
CA GLN A 519 24.12 -15.35 6.56
C GLN A 519 22.95 -15.90 7.38
N THR A 520 22.84 -17.23 7.34
CA THR A 520 21.79 -18.12 7.85
C THR A 520 21.54 -18.10 9.37
N GLN A 521 21.90 -17.02 10.09
CA GLN A 521 21.63 -16.90 11.52
C GLN A 521 21.06 -15.51 11.87
N PRO A 522 19.82 -15.44 12.41
CA PRO A 522 19.27 -14.19 12.94
C PRO A 522 20.13 -13.72 14.12
N LYS A 523 20.73 -12.53 14.00
CA LYS A 523 21.41 -11.86 15.12
C LYS A 523 20.40 -10.97 15.83
N SER A 524 20.04 -11.34 17.06
CA SER A 524 19.24 -10.48 17.92
C SER A 524 20.11 -9.36 18.49
N PHE A 525 19.62 -8.11 18.40
CA PHE A 525 20.29 -6.97 19.02
C PHE A 525 19.39 -6.47 20.15
N ILE A 526 19.91 -6.47 21.38
CA ILE A 526 19.26 -5.79 22.51
C ILE A 526 20.01 -4.47 22.70
N LEU A 527 19.38 -3.37 22.29
CA LEU A 527 19.87 -2.02 22.59
C LEU A 527 19.34 -1.63 23.97
N SER A 528 20.16 -1.84 25.01
CA SER A 528 19.91 -1.30 26.34
C SER A 528 20.57 0.08 26.46
N VAL A 529 19.79 1.16 26.55
CA VAL A 529 20.33 2.49 26.89
C VAL A 529 20.52 2.50 28.40
N GLN A 530 21.76 2.30 28.87
CA GLN A 530 22.05 2.18 30.29
C GLN A 530 22.46 3.52 30.89
N CYS A 531 21.53 4.20 31.58
CA CYS A 531 21.88 5.13 32.65
C CYS A 531 22.19 4.31 33.92
N CYS A 532 23.27 4.66 34.61
CA CYS A 532 23.94 3.87 35.65
C CYS A 532 23.03 3.23 36.73
N TYR A 533 23.19 1.90 36.91
CA TYR A 533 23.39 1.13 38.16
C TYR A 533 22.65 -0.24 38.19
N GLN A 534 23.46 -1.30 38.31
CA GLN A 534 23.24 -2.67 38.84
C GLN A 534 22.27 -3.69 38.15
N ILE A 535 22.92 -4.63 37.44
CA ILE A 535 22.85 -6.13 37.50
C ILE A 535 21.47 -6.81 37.48
N PHE A 536 21.20 -7.64 36.44
CA PHE A 536 20.98 -9.09 36.56
C PHE A 536 21.30 -9.81 35.23
N LEU A 537 22.00 -10.95 35.33
CA LEU A 537 22.54 -11.79 34.24
C LEU A 537 21.43 -12.60 33.53
N PHE A 538 21.45 -12.63 32.20
CA PHE A 538 21.12 -13.85 31.41
C PHE A 538 22.03 -13.90 30.17
N ILE A 539 22.65 -15.06 29.95
CA ILE A 539 23.71 -15.31 28.96
C ILE A 539 23.08 -15.55 27.58
N SER A 540 23.32 -14.64 26.65
CA SER A 540 23.39 -14.86 25.19
C SER A 540 24.31 -13.78 24.63
N VAL A 541 25.10 -14.05 23.59
CA VAL A 541 26.23 -13.20 23.17
C VAL A 541 25.75 -11.79 22.78
N CYS A 542 25.82 -10.85 23.72
CA CYS A 542 25.40 -9.47 23.58
C CYS A 542 26.55 -8.61 23.05
N PHE A 543 26.37 -7.97 21.89
CA PHE A 543 27.13 -6.75 21.58
C PHE A 543 26.56 -5.62 22.44
N ARG A 544 27.36 -5.08 23.37
CA ARG A 544 27.00 -3.86 24.12
C ARG A 544 27.36 -2.64 23.30
N LEU A 545 26.36 -1.93 22.80
CA LEU A 545 26.49 -0.55 22.32
C LEU A 545 26.18 0.38 23.50
N SER A 546 27.16 1.13 23.98
CA SER A 546 26.95 2.21 24.93
C SER A 546 26.89 3.54 24.19
N LEU A 547 25.71 4.16 24.15
CA LEU A 547 25.52 5.53 23.69
C LEU A 547 25.72 6.45 24.91
N SER A 548 26.77 7.26 24.92
CA SER A 548 26.91 8.34 25.89
C SER A 548 26.59 9.67 25.21
N SER A 549 25.47 10.31 25.59
CA SER A 549 25.31 11.73 25.30
C SER A 549 26.11 12.50 26.35
N SER A 550 27.13 13.24 25.92
CA SER A 550 27.59 14.34 26.75
C SER A 550 26.61 15.48 26.53
N GLU A 551 25.93 15.84 27.61
CA GLU A 551 25.04 17.00 27.77
C GLU A 551 23.54 16.74 27.56
N LYS A 552 22.81 17.09 28.63
CA LYS A 552 21.35 17.13 28.69
C LYS A 552 20.91 18.36 27.92
N ASN A 553 20.11 18.15 26.87
CA ASN A 553 19.30 19.10 26.08
C ASN A 553 19.36 20.59 26.51
N PRO A 554 19.44 21.55 25.57
CA PRO A 554 18.44 21.64 24.50
C PRO A 554 18.99 22.08 23.12
N SER A 555 18.20 21.82 22.07
CA SER A 555 18.41 22.20 20.66
C SER A 555 19.65 21.59 19.99
N PHE A 556 19.43 20.56 19.15
CA PHE A 556 20.43 19.91 18.27
C PHE A 556 21.51 20.90 17.78
N PRO A 557 22.82 20.56 17.81
CA PRO A 557 23.37 19.35 17.19
C PRO A 557 24.51 18.68 18.01
N ALA A 558 24.43 17.38 18.24
CA ALA A 558 25.55 16.63 18.83
C ALA A 558 26.11 15.64 17.81
N VAL A 559 27.34 15.89 17.34
CA VAL A 559 28.14 14.92 16.58
C VAL A 559 28.41 13.74 17.51
N LEU A 560 27.81 12.58 17.22
CA LEU A 560 28.04 11.35 17.97
C LEU A 560 29.29 10.64 17.46
N ASN A 561 30.34 10.62 18.28
CA ASN A 561 31.46 9.70 18.10
C ASN A 561 31.06 8.31 18.60
N ILE A 562 30.97 7.35 17.69
CA ILE A 562 30.71 5.93 18.00
C ILE A 562 32.06 5.22 18.08
N SER A 563 32.44 4.72 19.26
CA SER A 563 33.63 3.88 19.44
C SER A 563 33.26 2.43 19.68
N LEU A 564 33.82 1.52 18.88
CA LEU A 564 33.75 0.08 19.08
C LEU A 564 35.06 -0.37 19.72
N THR A 565 35.01 -0.91 20.93
CA THR A 565 36.14 -1.63 21.53
C THR A 565 35.87 -3.14 21.52
N CYS A 566 36.62 -3.85 20.68
CA CYS A 566 36.69 -5.31 20.63
C CYS A 566 37.64 -5.82 21.74
N PRO A 567 37.39 -6.96 22.42
CA PRO A 567 38.41 -7.57 23.25
C PRO A 567 39.44 -8.27 22.35
N GLN A 568 40.61 -7.64 22.24
CA GLN A 568 41.92 -8.17 21.81
C GLN A 568 41.87 -9.07 20.55
N SER A 569 42.17 -8.58 19.35
CA SER A 569 43.42 -7.94 18.95
C SER A 569 43.26 -7.44 17.51
N GLU A 570 43.91 -6.32 17.21
CA GLU A 570 44.10 -5.74 15.88
C GLU A 570 42.83 -5.33 15.12
N ILE A 571 42.47 -4.06 15.23
CA ILE A 571 42.37 -3.10 14.11
C ILE A 571 42.10 -1.74 14.76
N SER A 572 43.08 -0.85 14.62
CA SER A 572 43.04 0.54 15.03
C SER A 572 42.00 1.32 14.22
N SER A 573 41.19 2.13 14.91
CA SER A 573 40.45 3.30 14.41
C SER A 573 39.94 3.19 12.96
N THR A 574 38.81 2.53 12.77
CA THR A 574 38.08 2.58 11.50
C THR A 574 37.19 3.82 11.47
N ASP A 575 37.44 4.70 10.50
CA ASP A 575 36.57 5.84 10.15
C ASP A 575 35.20 5.33 9.68
N TRP A 576 34.13 5.68 10.38
CA TRP A 576 32.77 5.20 10.12
C TRP A 576 32.18 5.73 8.82
N THR A 577 32.76 6.79 8.25
CA THR A 577 32.47 7.18 6.86
C THR A 577 32.72 6.00 5.92
N LEU A 578 33.75 5.18 6.21
CA LEU A 578 34.08 3.98 5.43
C LEU A 578 33.14 2.80 5.72
N PHE A 579 32.56 2.67 6.93
CA PHE A 579 31.62 1.60 7.27
C PHE A 579 30.22 1.88 6.70
N LEU A 580 29.73 3.12 6.81
CA LEU A 580 28.50 3.55 6.14
C LEU A 580 28.68 3.55 4.61
N GLN A 581 29.86 3.92 4.08
CA GLN A 581 30.19 3.71 2.66
C GLN A 581 30.30 2.23 2.28
N LYS A 582 30.71 1.33 3.18
CA LYS A 582 30.74 -0.12 2.91
C LYS A 582 29.35 -0.75 3.02
N LEU A 583 28.47 -0.26 3.89
CA LEU A 583 27.06 -0.62 3.94
C LEU A 583 26.30 -0.10 2.70
N SER A 584 26.58 1.13 2.27
CA SER A 584 26.02 1.68 1.03
C SER A 584 26.59 0.98 -0.20
N LYS A 585 27.89 0.63 -0.20
CA LYS A 585 28.51 -0.16 -1.29
C LYS A 585 28.04 -1.61 -1.31
N ALA A 586 27.74 -2.23 -0.17
CA ALA A 586 27.15 -3.57 -0.12
C ALA A 586 25.71 -3.59 -0.65
N GLY A 587 24.96 -2.48 -0.52
CA GLY A 587 23.69 -2.27 -1.22
C GLY A 587 23.85 -2.09 -2.73
N GLN A 588 24.97 -1.50 -3.20
CA GLN A 588 25.25 -1.33 -4.63
C GLN A 588 25.69 -2.63 -5.35
N PHE A 589 26.14 -3.66 -4.64
CA PHE A 589 26.47 -4.97 -5.25
C PHE A 589 25.26 -5.89 -5.43
N ALA A 590 24.04 -5.43 -5.08
CA ALA A 590 22.79 -6.16 -5.31
C ALA A 590 22.01 -5.63 -6.55
N GLU A 591 22.57 -4.67 -7.30
CA GLU A 591 21.96 -4.08 -8.51
C GLU A 591 22.78 -4.29 -9.81
N GLU A 592 23.65 -5.32 -9.87
CA GLU A 592 24.14 -5.85 -11.17
C GLU A 592 23.52 -7.21 -11.50
#